data_AF-A0A1M5NUZ7-F1
#
_entry.id   AF-A0A1M5NUZ7-F1
#
_cell.length_a   1.000
_cell.length_b   1.000
_cell.length_c   1.000
_cell.angle_alpha   90.00
_cell.angle_beta   90.00
_cell.angle_gamma   90.00
#
_symmetry.space_group_name_H-M   'P 1'
#
loop_
_entity.id
_entity.type
_entity.pdbx_description
1 polymer ?
#
loop_
_entity_poly.entity_id
_entity_poly.type
_entity_poly.pdbx_seq_one_letter_code
_entity_poly.pdbx_strand_id
1 'polypeptide(L)'
;MKKKLTIKAADFKKVYTQLKKLESKGDIFKINGLSLSGFLIASATFDDHDDTPEIRTKRIILQIAGNSSVKPENLPDHIKLGLNLLYGDNEYSLLQMRLNALVKTYNTKESVSDNETSDCVTVGDCTVLVNSKINPS
;
A
#
# COMPACT_ATOMS: atom_id res chain seq x y z
N MET A 1 3.58 7.04 21.59
CA MET A 1 4.49 7.38 20.45
C MET A 1 4.72 6.14 19.60
N LYS A 2 4.20 6.08 18.37
CA LYS A 2 4.62 5.04 17.40
C LYS A 2 5.97 5.48 16.83
N LYS A 3 7.04 4.71 17.06
CA LYS A 3 8.35 4.97 16.44
C LYS A 3 8.25 4.66 14.95
N LYS A 4 8.51 5.65 14.09
CA LYS A 4 8.60 5.46 12.64
C LYS A 4 10.04 5.12 12.28
N LEU A 5 10.24 4.09 11.46
CA LEU A 5 11.54 3.81 10.85
C LEU A 5 11.67 4.69 9.60
N THR A 6 12.55 5.68 9.65
CA THR A 6 12.86 6.51 8.48
C THR A 6 14.11 5.99 7.81
N ILE A 7 14.00 5.54 6.56
CA ILE A 7 15.12 5.07 5.75
C ILE A 7 15.36 6.09 4.63
N LYS A 8 16.59 6.57 4.48
CA LYS A 8 16.96 7.44 3.36
C LYS A 8 16.79 6.69 2.04
N ALA A 9 16.38 7.37 0.97
CA ALA A 9 16.13 6.73 -0.34
C ALA A 9 17.32 5.91 -0.87
N ALA A 10 18.54 6.42 -0.73
CA ALA A 10 19.76 5.70 -1.11
C ALA A 10 19.95 4.40 -0.32
N ASP A 11 19.61 4.41 0.97
CA ASP A 11 19.72 3.24 1.84
C ASP A 11 18.54 2.30 1.65
N PHE A 12 17.36 2.81 1.30
CA PHE A 12 16.19 2.00 0.93
C PHE A 12 16.52 1.09 -0.26
N LYS A 13 17.10 1.64 -1.33
CA LYS A 13 17.54 0.86 -2.50
C LYS A 13 18.56 -0.22 -2.12
N LYS A 14 19.51 0.11 -1.25
CA LYS A 14 20.51 -0.86 -0.76
C LYS A 14 19.85 -1.98 0.04
N VAL A 15 19.01 -1.64 1.03
CA VAL A 15 18.28 -2.61 1.86
C VAL A 15 17.43 -3.51 0.97
N TYR A 16 16.61 -2.93 0.10
CA TYR A 16 15.79 -3.68 -0.85
C TYR A 16 16.60 -4.66 -1.70
N THR A 17 17.72 -4.21 -2.27
CA THR A 17 18.59 -5.06 -3.09
C THR A 17 19.19 -6.22 -2.29
N GLN A 18 19.58 -5.98 -1.04
CA GLN A 18 20.11 -7.03 -0.17
C GLN A 18 19.02 -8.04 0.21
N LEU A 19 17.80 -7.57 0.51
CA LEU A 19 16.67 -8.44 0.79
C LEU A 19 16.32 -9.33 -0.41
N LYS A 20 16.30 -8.78 -1.63
CA LYS A 20 16.10 -9.55 -2.86
C LYS A 20 17.17 -10.63 -3.06
N LYS A 21 18.45 -10.30 -2.77
CA LYS A 21 19.55 -11.28 -2.84
C LYS A 21 19.37 -12.41 -1.83
N LEU A 22 18.95 -12.10 -0.60
CA LEU A 22 18.68 -13.11 0.43
C LEU A 22 17.50 -14.01 0.03
N GLU A 23 16.40 -13.41 -0.42
CA GLU A 23 15.22 -14.15 -0.89
C GLU A 23 15.55 -15.08 -2.07
N SER A 24 16.42 -14.66 -3.00
CA SER A 24 16.85 -15.49 -4.13
C SER A 24 17.69 -16.72 -3.73
N LYS A 25 18.22 -16.74 -2.51
CA LYS A 25 19.02 -17.86 -1.97
C LYS A 25 18.20 -18.89 -1.21
N GLY A 26 16.88 -18.70 -1.09
CA GLY A 26 15.98 -19.63 -0.41
C GLY A 26 15.78 -19.38 1.09
N ASP A 27 16.42 -18.35 1.67
CA ASP A 27 16.14 -17.91 3.04
C ASP A 27 14.88 -17.02 3.05
N ILE A 28 13.73 -17.66 3.03
CA ILE A 28 12.43 -16.98 2.85
C ILE A 28 11.79 -16.75 4.22
N PHE A 29 12.25 -15.73 4.94
CA PHE A 29 11.47 -15.16 6.04
C PHE A 29 10.34 -14.30 5.46
N LYS A 30 9.09 -14.63 5.81
CA LYS A 30 7.90 -13.89 5.39
C LYS A 30 7.30 -13.11 6.55
N ILE A 31 6.85 -11.89 6.29
CA ILE A 31 6.06 -11.09 7.24
C ILE A 31 4.67 -10.94 6.64
N ASN A 32 3.66 -11.45 7.34
CA ASN A 32 2.28 -11.48 6.85
C ASN A 32 2.19 -12.04 5.42
N GLY A 33 2.85 -13.18 5.18
CA GLY A 33 2.87 -13.86 3.89
C GLY A 33 3.66 -13.18 2.75
N LEU A 34 4.08 -11.92 2.91
CA LEU A 34 4.98 -11.26 1.97
C LEU A 34 6.44 -11.60 2.23
N SER A 35 7.22 -11.62 1.15
CA SER A 35 8.68 -11.60 1.26
C SER A 35 9.15 -10.32 1.96
N LEU A 36 10.32 -10.33 2.62
CA LEU A 36 10.83 -9.17 3.35
C LEU A 36 10.95 -7.92 2.46
N SER A 37 11.38 -8.10 1.21
CA SER A 37 11.48 -7.03 0.22
C SER A 37 10.11 -6.49 -0.20
N GLY A 38 9.10 -7.36 -0.31
CA GLY A 38 7.71 -6.98 -0.55
C GLY A 38 7.11 -6.21 0.62
N PHE A 39 7.30 -6.70 1.85
CA PHE A 39 6.86 -6.00 3.06
C PHE A 39 7.54 -4.63 3.21
N LEU A 40 8.83 -4.52 2.90
CA LEU A 40 9.57 -3.27 2.96
C LEU A 40 9.02 -2.23 1.95
N ILE A 41 8.73 -2.65 0.71
CA ILE A 41 8.08 -1.77 -0.28
C ILE A 41 6.69 -1.35 0.19
N ALA A 42 5.87 -2.31 0.62
CA ALA A 42 4.52 -2.03 1.12
C ALA A 42 4.53 -1.11 2.35
N SER A 43 5.60 -1.14 3.16
CA SER A 43 5.75 -0.31 4.35
C SER A 43 6.40 1.05 4.09
N ALA A 44 6.98 1.28 2.92
CA ALA A 44 7.67 2.53 2.59
C ALA A 44 6.66 3.68 2.39
N THR A 45 6.81 4.77 3.14
CA THR A 45 6.13 6.04 2.85
C THR A 45 7.01 6.85 1.91
N PHE A 46 6.49 7.17 0.74
CA PHE A 46 7.13 8.10 -0.20
C PHE A 46 6.63 9.52 0.11
N ASP A 47 7.52 10.50 -0.06
CA ASP A 47 7.21 11.90 0.23
C ASP A 47 6.41 12.48 -0.94
N ASP A 48 5.10 12.28 -0.87
CA ASP A 48 4.15 12.54 -1.96
C ASP A 48 3.30 13.77 -1.63
N HIS A 49 3.91 14.82 -1.06
CA HIS A 49 3.25 15.97 -0.45
C HIS A 49 2.16 16.62 -1.33
N ASP A 50 2.35 16.63 -2.65
CA ASP A 50 1.43 17.21 -3.63
C ASP A 50 0.32 16.26 -4.12
N ASP A 51 0.40 14.97 -3.81
CA ASP A 51 -0.59 13.99 -4.28
C ASP A 51 -1.94 14.17 -3.55
N THR A 52 -3.04 14.10 -4.32
CA THR A 52 -4.39 14.01 -3.75
C THR A 52 -4.59 12.67 -3.03
N PRO A 53 -5.56 12.56 -2.11
CA PRO A 53 -5.88 11.27 -1.46
C PRO A 53 -6.16 10.13 -2.44
N GLU A 54 -6.79 10.45 -3.58
CA GLU A 54 -7.05 9.49 -4.66
C GLU A 54 -5.75 8.95 -5.27
N ILE A 55 -4.82 9.84 -5.64
CA ILE A 55 -3.53 9.46 -6.22
C ILE A 55 -2.70 8.64 -5.22
N ARG A 56 -2.71 9.02 -3.94
CA ARG A 56 -2.04 8.24 -2.89
C ARG A 56 -2.66 6.86 -2.71
N THR A 57 -3.98 6.73 -2.85
CA THR A 57 -4.67 5.44 -2.80
C THR A 57 -4.24 4.54 -3.96
N LYS A 58 -4.24 5.06 -5.19
CA LYS A 58 -3.76 4.33 -6.39
C LYS A 58 -2.30 3.91 -6.25
N ARG A 59 -1.45 4.80 -5.72
CA ARG A 59 -0.04 4.51 -5.44
C ARG A 59 0.14 3.37 -4.44
N ILE A 60 -0.62 3.37 -3.36
CA ILE A 60 -0.62 2.27 -2.36
C ILE A 60 -0.94 0.93 -3.04
N ILE A 61 -2.00 0.88 -3.84
CA ILE A 61 -2.41 -0.35 -4.55
C ILE A 61 -1.29 -0.85 -5.46
N LEU A 62 -0.70 0.05 -6.28
CA LEU A 62 0.40 -0.30 -7.18
C LEU A 62 1.64 -0.81 -6.42
N GLN A 63 1.97 -0.19 -5.28
CA GLN A 63 3.10 -0.60 -4.45
C GLN A 63 2.90 -2.00 -3.85
N ILE A 64 1.71 -2.30 -3.36
CA ILE A 64 1.37 -3.62 -2.81
C ILE A 64 1.39 -4.67 -3.92
N ALA A 65 0.86 -4.34 -5.10
CA ALA A 65 0.93 -5.19 -6.29
C ALA A 65 2.35 -5.34 -6.87
N GLY A 66 3.36 -4.63 -6.33
CA GLY A 66 4.73 -4.63 -6.84
C GLY A 66 4.89 -3.95 -8.22
N ASN A 67 3.89 -3.20 -8.66
CA ASN A 67 3.85 -2.54 -9.97
C ASN A 67 4.32 -1.09 -9.88
N SER A 68 5.62 -0.89 -9.74
CA SER A 68 6.24 0.44 -9.59
C SER A 68 6.50 1.17 -10.91
N SER A 69 6.26 0.54 -12.07
CA SER A 69 6.46 1.15 -13.40
C SER A 69 5.25 1.96 -13.87
N VAL A 70 4.05 1.63 -13.38
CA VAL A 70 2.82 2.38 -13.67
C VAL A 70 2.77 3.62 -12.76
N LYS A 71 2.47 4.78 -13.36
CA LYS A 71 2.20 5.99 -12.58
C LYS A 71 0.78 5.93 -12.00
N PRO A 72 0.55 6.34 -10.74
CA PRO A 72 -0.74 6.22 -10.08
C PRO A 72 -1.87 6.96 -10.80
N GLU A 73 -1.60 8.12 -11.40
CA GLU A 73 -2.57 8.88 -12.21
C GLU A 73 -3.08 8.12 -13.44
N ASN A 74 -2.33 7.11 -13.90
CA ASN A 74 -2.69 6.29 -15.05
C ASN A 74 -3.40 4.98 -14.66
N LEU A 75 -3.61 4.71 -13.37
CA LEU A 75 -4.34 3.51 -12.92
C LEU A 75 -5.86 3.76 -13.01
N PRO A 76 -6.60 3.04 -13.88
CA PRO A 76 -8.03 3.25 -14.04
C PRO A 76 -8.84 2.70 -12.87
N ASP A 77 -9.92 3.39 -12.50
CA ASP A 77 -10.75 3.03 -11.34
C ASP A 77 -11.49 1.70 -11.51
N HIS A 78 -11.82 1.32 -12.74
CA HIS A 78 -12.58 0.09 -13.04
C HIS A 78 -11.74 -1.20 -12.95
N ILE A 79 -10.42 -1.10 -12.73
CA ILE A 79 -9.56 -2.27 -12.61
C ILE A 79 -9.95 -3.07 -11.35
N LYS A 80 -10.16 -4.38 -11.53
CA LYS A 80 -10.51 -5.29 -10.44
C LYS A 80 -9.27 -5.71 -9.66
N LEU A 81 -9.28 -5.50 -8.34
CA LEU A 81 -8.13 -5.80 -7.49
C LEU A 81 -7.79 -7.30 -7.51
N GLY A 82 -8.77 -8.15 -7.18
CA GLY A 82 -8.60 -9.61 -7.10
C GLY A 82 -8.21 -10.32 -8.40
N LEU A 83 -8.41 -9.68 -9.56
CA LEU A 83 -8.11 -10.29 -10.86
C LEU A 83 -6.84 -9.73 -11.51
N ASN A 84 -6.42 -8.52 -11.14
CA ASN A 84 -5.39 -7.81 -11.88
C ASN A 84 -4.21 -7.36 -11.00
N LEU A 85 -4.39 -7.20 -9.69
CA LEU A 85 -3.43 -6.51 -8.83
C LEU A 85 -3.12 -7.25 -7.53
N LEU A 86 -4.15 -7.65 -6.77
CA LEU A 86 -4.03 -8.16 -5.40
C LEU A 86 -4.66 -9.56 -5.31
N TYR A 87 -3.84 -10.61 -5.41
CA TYR A 87 -4.33 -11.98 -5.62
C TYR A 87 -4.52 -12.80 -4.33
N GLY A 88 -4.32 -12.21 -3.15
CA GLY A 88 -4.38 -12.93 -1.87
C GLY A 88 -4.73 -12.07 -0.65
N ASP A 89 -5.07 -12.74 0.44
CA ASP A 89 -5.54 -12.13 1.70
C ASP A 89 -4.47 -11.23 2.36
N ASN A 90 -3.20 -11.53 2.13
CA ASN A 90 -2.08 -10.77 2.68
C ASN A 90 -1.97 -9.39 2.05
N GLU A 91 -2.17 -9.31 0.73
CA GLU A 91 -2.21 -8.05 0.00
C GLU A 91 -3.37 -7.16 0.48
N TYR A 92 -4.54 -7.75 0.74
CA TYR A 92 -5.69 -7.04 1.31
C TYR A 92 -5.45 -6.56 2.74
N SER A 93 -4.79 -7.37 3.58
CA SER A 93 -4.39 -6.97 4.93
C SER A 93 -3.45 -5.76 4.91
N LEU A 94 -2.48 -5.75 3.99
CA LEU A 94 -1.56 -4.63 3.82
C LEU A 94 -2.23 -3.40 3.21
N LEU A 95 -3.17 -3.61 2.29
CA LEU A 95 -3.99 -2.56 1.75
C LEU A 95 -4.74 -1.87 2.88
N GLN A 96 -5.42 -2.63 3.74
CA GLN A 96 -6.14 -2.09 4.89
C GLN A 96 -5.23 -1.24 5.77
N MET A 97 -4.06 -1.78 6.14
CA MET A 97 -3.12 -1.07 7.01
C MET A 97 -2.69 0.27 6.40
N ARG A 98 -2.48 0.30 5.07
CA ARG A 98 -2.01 1.48 4.34
C ARG A 98 -3.12 2.49 4.09
N LEU A 99 -4.32 2.06 3.71
CA LEU A 99 -5.48 2.93 3.58
C LEU A 99 -5.85 3.55 4.93
N ASN A 100 -5.82 2.76 6.00
CA ASN A 100 -6.05 3.26 7.36
C ASN A 100 -5.00 4.29 7.77
N ALA A 101 -3.71 4.07 7.47
CA ALA A 101 -2.66 5.05 7.73
C ALA A 101 -2.83 6.34 6.91
N LEU A 102 -3.27 6.23 5.65
CA LEU A 102 -3.60 7.37 4.79
C LEU A 102 -4.75 8.18 5.38
N VAL A 103 -5.88 7.53 5.71
CA VAL A 103 -7.03 8.18 6.34
C VAL A 103 -6.62 8.89 7.62
N LYS A 104 -5.86 8.23 8.51
CA LYS A 104 -5.37 8.84 9.76
C LYS A 104 -4.44 10.04 9.55
N THR A 105 -3.87 10.23 8.36
CA THR A 105 -3.07 11.42 8.02
C THR A 105 -3.95 12.66 7.83
N TYR A 106 -5.18 12.49 7.36
CA TYR A 106 -6.12 13.59 7.11
C TYR A 106 -7.20 13.70 8.19
N ASN A 107 -7.71 12.57 8.68
CA ASN A 107 -8.74 12.49 9.71
C ASN A 107 -8.35 11.45 10.76
N THR A 108 -7.82 11.91 11.90
CA THR A 108 -7.31 11.04 12.96
C THR A 108 -8.39 10.26 13.72
N LYS A 109 -9.68 10.63 13.57
CA LYS A 109 -10.80 9.97 14.24
C LYS A 109 -11.32 8.76 13.45
N GLU A 110 -11.30 8.85 12.13
CA GLU A 110 -11.78 7.79 11.24
C GLU A 110 -10.77 6.65 11.06
N SER A 111 -11.26 5.49 10.63
CA SER A 111 -10.44 4.33 10.31
C SER A 111 -11.07 3.48 9.22
N VAL A 112 -10.23 2.69 8.56
CA VAL A 112 -10.65 1.66 7.61
C VAL A 112 -10.51 0.30 8.26
N SER A 113 -11.56 -0.51 8.25
CA SER A 113 -11.58 -1.89 8.74
C SER A 113 -11.18 -2.89 7.65
N ASP A 114 -10.91 -4.13 8.06
CA ASP A 114 -10.61 -5.23 7.13
C ASP A 114 -11.81 -5.51 6.21
N ASN A 115 -13.02 -5.51 6.76
CA ASN A 115 -14.26 -5.73 5.99
C ASN A 115 -14.46 -4.65 4.90
N GLU A 116 -14.31 -3.38 5.26
CA GLU A 116 -14.42 -2.28 4.28
C GLU A 116 -13.36 -2.39 3.18
N THR A 117 -12.17 -2.90 3.51
CA THR A 117 -11.10 -3.13 2.53
C THR A 117 -11.40 -4.34 1.64
N SER A 118 -11.92 -5.44 2.20
CA SER A 118 -12.32 -6.61 1.41
C SER A 118 -13.49 -6.32 0.47
N ASP A 119 -14.35 -5.37 0.85
CA ASP A 119 -15.46 -4.90 0.00
C ASP A 119 -14.98 -4.04 -1.18
N CYS A 120 -13.71 -3.62 -1.19
CA CYS A 120 -13.12 -2.96 -2.35
C CYS A 120 -12.84 -3.97 -3.46
N VAL A 121 -13.74 -4.05 -4.43
CA VAL A 121 -13.60 -4.95 -5.60
C VAL A 121 -12.70 -4.31 -6.67
N THR A 122 -12.77 -2.99 -6.80
CA THR A 122 -12.08 -2.20 -7.81
C THR A 122 -11.18 -1.13 -7.19
N VAL A 123 -10.30 -0.54 -8.01
CA VAL A 123 -9.50 0.63 -7.60
C VAL A 123 -10.39 1.79 -7.17
N GLY A 124 -11.51 2.01 -7.87
CA GLY A 124 -12.48 3.06 -7.56
C GLY A 124 -13.18 2.86 -6.21
N ASP A 125 -13.46 1.61 -5.82
CA ASP A 125 -14.06 1.34 -4.50
C ASP A 125 -13.14 1.77 -3.37
N CYS A 126 -11.82 1.51 -3.51
CA CYS A 126 -10.83 1.98 -2.55
C CYS A 126 -10.75 3.51 -2.47
N THR A 127 -10.79 4.21 -3.61
CA THR A 127 -10.68 5.67 -3.63
C THR A 127 -11.92 6.32 -2.99
N VAL A 128 -13.11 5.78 -3.27
CA VAL A 128 -14.38 6.19 -2.64
C VAL A 128 -14.35 5.93 -1.13
N LEU A 129 -13.89 4.74 -0.70
CA LEU A 129 -13.75 4.41 0.71
C LEU A 129 -12.85 5.41 1.43
N VAL A 130 -11.65 5.68 0.91
CA VAL A 130 -10.72 6.66 1.51
C VAL A 130 -11.34 8.05 1.57
N ASN A 131 -11.95 8.52 0.47
CA ASN A 131 -12.55 9.85 0.43
C ASN A 131 -13.70 10.01 1.42
N SER A 132 -14.56 8.99 1.57
CA SER A 132 -15.68 9.02 2.53
C SER A 132 -15.23 9.09 3.99
N LYS A 133 -14.06 8.51 4.32
CA LYS A 133 -13.46 8.60 5.66
C LYS A 133 -12.72 9.91 5.90
N ILE A 134 -12.15 10.51 4.86
CA ILE A 134 -11.45 11.79 4.99
C ILE A 134 -12.47 12.94 5.14
N ASN A 135 -13.54 12.92 4.34
CA ASN A 135 -14.59 13.94 4.34
C ASN A 135 -15.96 13.30 4.66
N PRO A 136 -16.20 12.83 5.90
CA PRO A 136 -17.49 12.29 6.29
C PRO A 136 -18.54 13.40 6.18
N SER A 137 -19.63 13.11 5.47
CA SER A 137 -20.79 14.01 5.33
C SER A 137 -21.60 14.09 6.63
#